data_AF-A0A958XYI4-F1
#
_entry.id   AF-A0A958XYI4-F1
#
_cell.length_a   1.000
_cell.length_b   1.000
_cell.length_c   1.000
_cell.angle_alpha   90.00
_cell.angle_beta   90.00
_cell.angle_gamma   90.00
#
_symmetry.space_group_name_H-M   'P 1'
#
loop_
_entity.id
_entity.type
_entity.pdbx_description
1 polymer ?
#
loop_
_entity_poly.entity_id
_entity_poly.type
_entity_poly.pdbx_seq_one_letter_code
_entity_poly.pdbx_strand_id
1 'polypeptide(L)'
;SMIGLTIATLSTNIAANVVAPANSIANIMPSKISFRMGGYITGIIGILIFPWKLLADPHGYIFVWLIAYSALLGALAGVMICDYYIIRKTELDLVQLFKLGGIYKGWNQRAWIAFGASLLPVLPGFLATVYVIPADSIGGFWMDLYSYAWFVTFFLSFGLYWVLMQLKK
;
A
#
# COMPACT_ATOMS: atom_id res chain seq x y z
N SER A 1 -14.54 29.05 -11.64
CA SER A 1 -14.38 30.03 -10.54
C SER A 1 -13.55 29.40 -9.43
N MET A 2 -12.80 30.19 -8.65
CA MET A 2 -12.02 29.67 -7.51
C MET A 2 -12.89 28.92 -6.49
N ILE A 3 -14.11 29.39 -6.27
CA ILE A 3 -15.11 28.74 -5.39
C ILE A 3 -15.41 27.31 -5.85
N GLY A 4 -15.60 27.09 -7.16
CA GLY A 4 -15.87 25.75 -7.70
C GLY A 4 -14.69 24.79 -7.49
N LEU A 5 -13.46 25.26 -7.68
CA LEU A 5 -12.26 24.46 -7.44
C LEU A 5 -12.10 24.12 -5.96
N THR A 6 -12.36 25.07 -5.05
CA THR A 6 -12.32 24.81 -3.61
C THR A 6 -13.34 23.76 -3.20
N ILE A 7 -14.59 23.87 -3.68
CA ILE A 7 -15.64 22.89 -3.37
C ILE A 7 -15.26 21.51 -3.92
N ALA A 8 -14.81 21.42 -5.16
CA ALA A 8 -14.39 20.17 -5.79
C ALA A 8 -13.20 19.52 -5.07
N THR A 9 -12.25 20.33 -4.61
CA THR A 9 -11.07 19.86 -3.87
C THR A 9 -11.49 19.31 -2.51
N LEU A 10 -12.33 20.03 -1.78
CA LEU A 10 -12.82 19.58 -0.47
C LEU A 10 -13.65 18.30 -0.58
N SER A 11 -14.60 18.25 -1.51
CA SER A 11 -15.47 17.09 -1.68
C SER A 11 -14.68 15.83 -2.07
N THR A 12 -13.76 15.95 -3.03
CA THR A 12 -12.94 14.83 -3.50
C THR A 12 -11.93 14.38 -2.44
N ASN A 13 -11.29 15.34 -1.74
CA ASN A 13 -10.27 15.02 -0.75
C ASN A 13 -10.86 14.29 0.48
N ILE A 14 -12.02 14.74 0.96
CA ILE A 14 -12.70 14.08 2.08
C ILE A 14 -13.02 12.62 1.71
N ALA A 15 -13.63 12.39 0.54
CA ALA A 15 -14.03 11.07 0.11
C ALA A 15 -12.82 10.13 -0.13
N ALA A 16 -11.80 10.61 -0.84
CA ALA A 16 -10.68 9.78 -1.27
C ALA A 16 -9.60 9.59 -0.18
N ASN A 17 -9.31 10.61 0.60
CA ASN A 17 -8.11 10.64 1.46
C ASN A 17 -8.42 10.59 2.97
N VAL A 18 -9.66 10.85 3.40
CA VAL A 18 -9.99 10.87 4.83
C VAL A 18 -10.75 9.60 5.26
N VAL A 19 -11.66 9.09 4.43
CA VAL A 19 -12.57 7.99 4.81
C VAL A 19 -11.81 6.70 5.13
N ALA A 20 -10.90 6.28 4.25
CA ALA A 20 -10.15 5.03 4.42
C ALA A 20 -9.29 5.03 5.72
N PRO A 21 -8.38 5.99 5.95
CA PRO A 21 -7.58 6.03 7.18
C PRO A 21 -8.44 6.26 8.43
N ALA A 22 -9.49 7.06 8.38
CA ALA A 22 -10.41 7.23 9.51
C ALA A 22 -11.06 5.90 9.91
N ASN A 23 -11.48 5.10 8.93
CA ASN A 23 -12.02 3.77 9.17
C ASN A 23 -10.95 2.81 9.69
N SER A 24 -9.74 2.82 9.13
CA SER A 24 -8.63 2.00 9.64
C SER A 24 -8.31 2.31 11.10
N ILE A 25 -8.21 3.59 11.47
CA ILE A 25 -7.92 4.02 12.84
C ILE A 25 -9.06 3.64 13.80
N ALA A 26 -10.31 3.81 13.39
CA ALA A 26 -11.46 3.39 14.19
C ALA A 26 -11.44 1.87 14.47
N ASN A 27 -11.01 1.06 13.50
CA ASN A 27 -10.91 -0.39 13.64
C ASN A 27 -9.74 -0.87 14.52
N ILE A 28 -8.74 -0.02 14.80
CA ILE A 28 -7.65 -0.37 15.74
C ILE A 28 -8.19 -0.51 17.17
N MET A 29 -9.10 0.38 17.58
CA MET A 29 -9.68 0.36 18.92
C MET A 29 -11.16 0.81 18.87
N PRO A 30 -12.07 -0.06 18.37
CA PRO A 30 -13.44 0.32 18.07
C PRO A 30 -14.27 0.72 19.29
N SER A 31 -13.88 0.28 20.49
CA SER A 31 -14.53 0.69 21.75
C SER A 31 -14.16 2.11 22.22
N LYS A 32 -13.08 2.70 21.70
CA LYS A 32 -12.60 4.03 22.11
C LYS A 32 -12.57 5.06 21.00
N ILE A 33 -12.41 4.62 19.75
CA ILE A 33 -12.23 5.51 18.61
C ILE A 33 -13.42 5.35 17.66
N SER A 34 -14.27 6.38 17.62
CA SER A 34 -15.34 6.47 16.62
C SER A 34 -14.78 6.91 15.27
N PHE A 35 -15.53 6.66 14.19
CA PHE A 35 -15.18 7.14 12.85
C PHE A 35 -14.92 8.65 12.80
N ARG A 36 -15.72 9.44 13.54
CA ARG A 36 -15.54 10.89 13.65
C ARG A 36 -14.18 11.25 14.26
N MET A 37 -13.81 10.58 15.36
CA MET A 37 -12.51 10.77 16.00
C MET A 37 -11.37 10.33 15.06
N GLY A 38 -11.52 9.20 14.37
CA GLY A 38 -10.58 8.74 13.34
C GLY A 38 -10.37 9.77 12.22
N GLY A 39 -11.43 10.47 11.80
CA GLY A 39 -11.35 11.58 10.84
C GLY A 39 -10.51 12.75 11.35
N TYR A 40 -10.71 13.18 12.60
CA TYR A 40 -9.89 14.23 13.20
C TYR A 40 -8.42 13.83 13.32
N ILE A 41 -8.15 12.60 13.77
CA ILE A 41 -6.77 12.08 13.88
C ILE A 41 -6.11 12.05 12.50
N THR A 42 -6.81 11.56 11.48
CA THR A 42 -6.32 11.54 10.09
C THR A 42 -5.97 12.94 9.62
N GLY A 43 -6.83 13.93 9.82
CA GLY A 43 -6.59 15.31 9.40
C GLY A 43 -5.36 15.91 10.09
N ILE A 44 -5.22 15.71 11.40
CA ILE A 44 -4.06 16.18 12.17
C ILE A 44 -2.77 15.54 11.66
N ILE A 45 -2.74 14.21 11.52
CA ILE A 45 -1.57 13.49 11.00
C ILE A 45 -1.23 13.96 9.58
N GLY A 46 -2.24 14.15 8.72
CA GLY A 46 -2.04 14.64 7.36
C GLY A 46 -1.34 16.00 7.30
N ILE A 47 -1.67 16.92 8.21
CA ILE A 47 -0.99 18.22 8.33
C ILE A 47 0.44 18.04 8.88
N LEU A 48 0.62 17.20 9.90
CA LEU A 48 1.92 16.96 10.54
C LEU A 48 2.95 16.22 9.67
N ILE A 49 2.53 15.59 8.58
CA ILE A 49 3.44 15.00 7.59
C ILE A 49 4.12 16.10 6.72
N PHE A 50 3.67 17.36 6.83
CA PHE A 50 4.18 18.49 6.04
C PHE A 50 4.16 18.20 4.53
N PRO A 51 3.01 17.81 3.94
CA PRO A 51 2.94 17.35 2.54
C PRO A 51 3.42 18.41 1.54
N TRP A 52 3.33 19.70 1.89
CA TRP A 52 3.85 20.80 1.07
C TRP A 52 5.38 20.75 0.86
N LYS A 53 6.14 20.12 1.76
CA LYS A 53 7.57 19.89 1.55
C LYS A 53 7.84 18.86 0.46
N LEU A 54 7.01 17.82 0.37
CA LEU A 54 7.10 16.83 -0.71
C LEU A 54 6.70 17.47 -2.05
N LEU A 55 5.67 18.30 -2.06
CA LEU A 55 5.21 18.99 -3.27
C LEU A 55 6.18 20.08 -3.77
N ALA A 56 7.06 20.59 -2.90
CA ALA A 56 8.06 21.59 -3.28
C ALA A 56 9.13 21.02 -4.24
N ASP A 57 9.33 19.69 -4.27
CA ASP A 57 10.18 19.00 -5.24
C ASP A 57 9.33 18.03 -6.09
N PRO A 58 8.77 18.47 -7.22
CA PRO A 58 7.93 17.63 -8.08
C PRO A 58 8.68 16.41 -8.64
N HIS A 59 9.99 16.54 -8.90
CA HIS A 59 10.79 15.45 -9.45
C HIS A 59 11.02 14.36 -8.39
N GLY A 60 11.47 14.76 -7.19
CA GLY A 60 11.58 13.85 -6.04
C GLY A 60 10.23 13.22 -5.67
N TYR A 61 9.15 14.00 -5.72
CA TYR A 61 7.80 13.49 -5.46
C TYR A 61 7.40 12.37 -6.42
N ILE A 62 7.56 12.58 -7.73
CA ILE A 62 7.12 11.61 -8.74
C ILE A 62 8.07 10.41 -8.78
N PHE A 63 9.37 10.65 -9.00
CA PHE A 63 10.30 9.58 -9.35
C PHE A 63 10.87 8.85 -8.13
N VAL A 64 10.88 9.48 -6.95
CA VAL A 64 11.36 8.84 -5.72
C VAL A 64 10.19 8.36 -4.90
N TRP A 65 9.31 9.26 -4.48
CA TRP A 65 8.27 8.93 -3.49
C TRP A 65 7.12 8.10 -4.08
N LEU A 66 6.51 8.55 -5.18
CA LEU A 66 5.36 7.86 -5.75
C LEU A 66 5.71 6.48 -6.30
N ILE A 67 6.87 6.33 -6.98
CA ILE A 67 7.28 5.02 -7.50
C ILE A 67 7.56 4.04 -6.34
N ALA A 68 8.33 4.45 -5.32
CA ALA A 68 8.60 3.60 -4.16
C ALA A 68 7.30 3.21 -3.43
N TYR A 69 6.39 4.16 -3.23
CA TYR A 69 5.09 3.91 -2.63
C TYR A 69 4.24 2.94 -3.48
N SER A 70 4.26 3.10 -4.81
CA SER A 70 3.55 2.22 -5.73
C SER A 70 4.07 0.78 -5.67
N ALA A 71 5.38 0.58 -5.44
CA ALA A 71 5.97 -0.75 -5.28
C ALA A 71 5.31 -1.52 -4.12
N LEU A 72 5.14 -0.84 -2.98
CA LEU A 72 4.50 -1.40 -1.78
C LEU A 72 3.02 -1.70 -2.02
N LEU A 73 2.30 -0.76 -2.66
CA LEU A 73 0.89 -0.94 -2.97
C LEU A 73 0.64 -2.06 -3.97
N GLY A 74 1.50 -2.19 -4.99
CA GLY A 74 1.45 -3.29 -5.96
C GLY A 74 1.60 -4.65 -5.27
N ALA A 75 2.61 -4.79 -4.41
CA ALA A 75 2.83 -6.01 -3.63
C ALA A 75 1.62 -6.38 -2.77
N LEU A 76 1.06 -5.41 -2.05
CA LEU A 76 -0.11 -5.60 -1.19
C LEU A 76 -1.35 -5.99 -2.01
N ALA A 77 -1.61 -5.30 -3.12
CA ALA A 77 -2.71 -5.60 -4.02
C ALA A 77 -2.60 -7.00 -4.62
N GLY A 78 -1.41 -7.43 -5.05
CA GLY A 78 -1.20 -8.76 -5.63
C GLY A 78 -1.55 -9.89 -4.64
N VAL A 79 -1.14 -9.76 -3.38
CA VAL A 79 -1.51 -10.72 -2.32
C VAL A 79 -3.02 -10.72 -2.08
N MET A 80 -3.64 -9.53 -1.92
CA MET A 80 -5.07 -9.42 -1.63
C MET A 80 -5.94 -9.97 -2.76
N ILE A 81 -5.62 -9.64 -4.02
CA ILE A 81 -6.36 -10.13 -5.19
C ILE A 81 -6.20 -11.64 -5.31
N CYS A 82 -5.00 -12.18 -5.14
CA CYS A 82 -4.78 -13.63 -5.15
C CYS A 82 -5.57 -14.33 -4.04
N ASP A 83 -5.51 -13.82 -2.81
CA ASP A 83 -6.19 -14.43 -1.67
C ASP A 83 -7.70 -14.47 -1.89
N TYR A 84 -8.29 -13.35 -2.29
CA TYR A 84 -9.73 -13.24 -2.45
C TYR A 84 -10.26 -14.03 -3.66
N TYR A 85 -9.68 -13.83 -4.85
CA TYR A 85 -10.24 -14.40 -6.08
C TYR A 85 -9.78 -15.84 -6.35
N ILE A 86 -8.51 -16.18 -6.07
CA ILE A 86 -7.95 -17.48 -6.45
C ILE A 86 -8.04 -18.48 -5.30
N ILE A 87 -7.55 -18.09 -4.11
CA ILE A 87 -7.47 -19.01 -2.97
C ILE A 87 -8.86 -19.21 -2.35
N ARG A 88 -9.57 -18.12 -2.08
CA ARG A 88 -10.88 -18.15 -1.41
C ARG A 88 -12.07 -18.12 -2.34
N LYS A 89 -11.86 -17.92 -3.65
CA LYS A 89 -12.93 -17.93 -4.66
C LYS A 89 -14.10 -17.02 -4.32
N THR A 90 -13.81 -15.82 -3.80
CA THR A 90 -14.80 -14.82 -3.36
C THR A 90 -15.67 -15.21 -2.16
N GLU A 91 -15.32 -16.30 -1.45
CA GLU A 91 -16.03 -16.76 -0.26
C GLU A 91 -15.29 -16.32 1.01
N LEU A 92 -15.92 -15.42 1.77
CA LEU A 92 -15.43 -14.96 3.08
C LEU A 92 -16.49 -15.19 4.16
N ASP A 93 -16.08 -15.75 5.29
CA ASP A 93 -16.94 -15.85 6.47
C ASP A 93 -16.87 -14.52 7.26
N LEU A 94 -17.91 -13.71 7.08
CA LEU A 94 -18.03 -12.40 7.73
C LEU A 94 -18.00 -12.51 9.26
N VAL A 95 -18.62 -13.52 9.84
CA VAL A 95 -18.67 -13.69 11.30
C VAL A 95 -17.27 -13.98 11.83
N GLN A 96 -16.52 -14.81 11.12
CA GLN A 96 -15.15 -15.17 11.52
C GLN A 96 -14.16 -14.02 11.36
N LEU A 97 -14.38 -13.07 10.44
CA LEU A 97 -13.52 -11.88 10.27
C LEU A 97 -13.52 -10.99 11.51
N PHE A 98 -14.64 -10.92 12.22
CA PHE A 98 -14.78 -10.10 13.44
C PHE A 98 -14.60 -10.89 14.74
N LYS A 99 -14.17 -12.15 14.66
CA LYS A 99 -13.94 -13.00 15.83
C LYS A 99 -12.45 -13.10 16.15
N LEU A 100 -12.04 -12.64 17.34
CA LEU A 100 -10.63 -12.66 17.80
C LEU A 100 -9.95 -14.04 17.69
N GLY A 101 -10.71 -15.13 17.84
CA GLY A 101 -10.24 -16.51 17.71
C GLY A 101 -10.67 -17.22 16.43
N GLY A 102 -11.19 -16.49 15.43
CA GLY A 102 -11.73 -17.06 14.21
C GLY A 102 -10.66 -17.61 13.26
N ILE A 103 -11.11 -18.12 12.11
CA ILE A 103 -10.22 -18.74 11.11
C ILE A 103 -9.22 -17.76 10.48
N TYR A 104 -9.48 -16.45 10.57
CA TYR A 104 -8.62 -15.38 10.05
C TYR A 104 -7.70 -14.76 11.11
N LYS A 105 -7.59 -15.36 12.31
CA LYS A 105 -6.82 -14.80 13.41
C LYS A 105 -5.32 -14.73 13.09
N GLY A 106 -4.68 -13.68 13.61
CA GLY A 106 -3.23 -13.53 13.58
C GLY A 106 -2.67 -13.12 12.22
N TRP A 107 -1.40 -13.47 11.99
CA TRP A 107 -0.64 -13.01 10.83
C TRP A 107 -0.40 -14.16 9.85
N ASN A 108 -0.77 -13.96 8.59
CA ASN A 108 -0.44 -14.91 7.53
C ASN A 108 1.03 -14.73 7.11
N GLN A 109 1.93 -15.56 7.66
CA GLN A 109 3.36 -15.50 7.34
C GLN A 109 3.65 -15.61 5.84
N ARG A 110 2.85 -16.40 5.09
CA ARG A 110 3.04 -16.58 3.64
C ARG A 110 2.72 -15.30 2.88
N ALA A 111 1.70 -14.56 3.31
CA ALA A 111 1.37 -13.26 2.75
C ALA A 111 2.52 -12.26 2.95
N TRP A 112 3.12 -12.23 4.14
CA TRP A 112 4.28 -11.37 4.43
C TRP A 112 5.54 -11.76 3.68
N ILE A 113 5.81 -13.06 3.53
CA ILE A 113 6.92 -13.55 2.73
C ILE A 113 6.71 -13.16 1.26
N ALA A 114 5.52 -13.38 0.69
CA ALA A 114 5.22 -13.00 -0.69
C ALA A 114 5.33 -11.48 -0.90
N PHE A 115 4.80 -10.69 0.03
CA PHE A 115 4.92 -9.24 0.04
C PHE A 115 6.39 -8.80 0.03
N GLY A 116 7.18 -9.23 1.02
CA GLY A 116 8.58 -8.81 1.16
C GLY A 116 9.47 -9.30 0.01
N ALA A 117 9.32 -10.57 -0.38
CA ALA A 117 10.12 -11.16 -1.47
C ALA A 117 9.84 -10.49 -2.82
N SER A 118 8.59 -10.05 -3.07
CA SER A 118 8.23 -9.35 -4.31
C SER A 118 8.91 -7.97 -4.47
N LEU A 119 9.37 -7.36 -3.37
CA LEU A 119 10.05 -6.06 -3.38
C LEU A 119 11.54 -6.19 -3.74
N LEU A 120 12.15 -7.36 -3.51
CA LEU A 120 13.60 -7.55 -3.70
C LEU A 120 14.08 -7.15 -5.10
N PRO A 121 13.37 -7.47 -6.21
CA PRO A 121 13.84 -7.12 -7.55
C PRO A 121 13.82 -5.62 -7.85
N VAL A 122 13.02 -4.82 -7.13
CA VAL A 122 12.92 -3.37 -7.34
C VAL A 122 13.82 -2.57 -6.40
N LEU A 123 14.40 -3.22 -5.37
CA LEU A 123 15.29 -2.57 -4.40
C LEU A 123 16.53 -1.93 -5.04
N PRO A 124 17.25 -2.54 -5.99
CA PRO A 124 18.44 -1.92 -6.56
C PRO A 124 18.14 -0.58 -7.24
N GLY A 125 17.07 -0.51 -8.06
CA GLY A 125 16.65 0.74 -8.70
C GLY A 125 16.16 1.79 -7.70
N PHE A 126 15.47 1.36 -6.64
CA PHE A 126 15.10 2.26 -5.53
C PHE A 126 16.34 2.86 -4.86
N LEU A 127 17.32 2.04 -4.48
CA LEU A 127 18.54 2.47 -3.78
C LEU A 127 19.38 3.46 -4.61
N ALA A 128 19.42 3.27 -5.93
CA ALA A 128 20.07 4.24 -6.82
C ALA A 128 19.28 5.55 -6.90
N THR A 129 17.96 5.46 -6.97
CA THR A 129 17.06 6.63 -7.05
C THR A 129 17.10 7.50 -5.78
N VAL A 130 17.36 6.90 -4.61
CA VAL A 130 17.58 7.63 -3.35
C VAL A 130 19.05 7.98 -3.09
N TYR A 131 19.92 7.84 -4.09
CA TYR A 131 21.35 8.16 -4.03
C TYR A 131 22.15 7.39 -2.96
N VAL A 132 21.65 6.23 -2.52
CA VAL A 132 22.37 5.35 -1.58
C VAL A 132 23.48 4.59 -2.30
N ILE A 133 23.26 4.25 -3.57
CA ILE A 133 24.27 3.68 -4.46
C ILE A 133 24.39 4.53 -5.73
N PRO A 134 25.57 4.58 -6.38
CA PRO A 134 25.73 5.29 -7.64
C PRO A 134 24.82 4.69 -8.72
N ALA A 135 24.07 5.51 -9.46
CA ALA A 135 23.20 5.02 -10.53
C ALA A 135 23.99 4.26 -11.62
N ASP A 136 25.22 4.68 -11.88
CA ASP A 136 26.12 4.05 -12.86
C ASP A 136 26.59 2.64 -12.44
N SER A 137 26.41 2.29 -11.17
CA SER A 137 26.77 0.97 -10.63
C SER A 137 25.72 -0.10 -10.88
N ILE A 138 24.51 0.28 -11.34
CA ILE A 138 23.42 -0.65 -11.64
C ILE A 138 23.09 -0.63 -13.12
N GLY A 139 22.89 -1.83 -13.70
CA GLY A 139 22.49 -1.95 -15.10
C GLY A 139 21.08 -1.38 -15.34
N GLY A 140 20.82 -0.88 -16.55
CA GLY A 140 19.52 -0.28 -16.93
C GLY A 140 18.30 -1.16 -16.63
N PHE A 141 18.47 -2.48 -16.71
CA PHE A 141 17.44 -3.46 -16.33
C PHE A 141 16.84 -3.22 -14.92
N TRP A 142 17.67 -2.89 -13.92
CA TRP A 142 17.19 -2.67 -12.55
C TRP A 142 16.44 -1.34 -12.41
N MET A 143 16.82 -0.33 -13.19
CA MET A 143 16.10 0.94 -13.27
C MET A 143 14.76 0.77 -13.98
N ASP A 144 14.70 -0.06 -15.01
CA ASP A 144 13.45 -0.39 -15.72
C ASP A 144 12.48 -1.15 -14.79
N LEU A 145 12.97 -2.15 -14.04
CA LEU A 145 12.16 -2.85 -13.05
C LEU A 145 11.58 -1.91 -12.00
N TYR A 146 12.37 -0.94 -11.52
CA TYR A 146 11.90 0.05 -10.57
C TYR A 146 10.91 1.05 -11.20
N SER A 147 11.13 1.46 -12.45
CA SER A 147 10.19 2.34 -13.18
C SER A 147 8.80 1.71 -13.32
N TYR A 148 8.73 0.38 -13.45
CA TYR A 148 7.48 -0.39 -13.46
C TYR A 148 7.18 -1.11 -12.14
N ALA A 149 7.69 -0.58 -11.02
CA ALA A 149 7.67 -1.25 -9.72
C ALA A 149 6.30 -1.79 -9.32
N TRP A 150 5.23 -1.01 -9.52
CA TRP A 150 3.87 -1.44 -9.17
C TRP A 150 3.47 -2.76 -9.85
N PHE A 151 3.73 -2.91 -11.16
CA PHE A 151 3.37 -4.11 -11.90
C PHE A 151 4.27 -5.28 -11.52
N VAL A 152 5.58 -5.03 -11.40
CA VAL A 152 6.56 -6.05 -11.03
C VAL A 152 6.20 -6.65 -9.68
N THR A 153 6.00 -5.81 -8.66
CA THR A 153 5.69 -6.29 -7.31
C THR A 153 4.31 -6.92 -7.22
N PHE A 154 3.33 -6.41 -7.98
CA PHE A 154 1.99 -7.00 -8.07
C PHE A 154 2.01 -8.44 -8.58
N PHE A 155 2.59 -8.67 -9.76
CA PHE A 155 2.58 -10.01 -10.37
C PHE A 155 3.45 -10.99 -9.58
N LEU A 156 4.58 -10.52 -9.04
CA LEU A 156 5.44 -11.35 -8.19
C LEU A 156 4.76 -11.72 -6.88
N SER A 157 4.17 -10.77 -6.16
CA SER A 157 3.51 -11.07 -4.88
C SER A 157 2.29 -11.97 -5.07
N PHE A 158 1.52 -11.77 -6.15
CA PHE A 158 0.40 -12.62 -6.55
C PHE A 158 0.88 -14.06 -6.79
N GLY A 159 1.89 -14.24 -7.64
CA GLY A 159 2.42 -15.56 -8.01
C GLY A 159 3.05 -16.27 -6.82
N LEU A 160 3.89 -15.57 -6.05
CA LEU A 160 4.53 -16.12 -4.86
C LEU A 160 3.51 -16.52 -3.80
N TYR A 161 2.52 -15.67 -3.53
CA TYR A 161 1.49 -15.98 -2.55
C TYR A 161 0.67 -17.20 -2.99
N TRP A 162 0.29 -17.27 -4.26
CA TRP A 162 -0.40 -18.42 -4.83
C TRP A 162 0.39 -19.72 -4.61
N VAL A 163 1.67 -19.76 -5.03
CA VAL A 163 2.54 -20.92 -4.87
C VAL A 163 2.69 -21.30 -3.40
N LEU A 164 3.01 -20.34 -2.52
CA LEU A 164 3.16 -20.59 -1.08
C LEU A 164 1.89 -21.15 -0.44
N MET A 165 0.72 -20.77 -0.94
CA MET A 165 -0.56 -21.32 -0.49
C MET A 165 -0.80 -22.74 -1.01
N GLN A 166 -0.35 -23.09 -2.21
CA GLN A 166 -0.46 -24.45 -2.79
C GLN A 166 0.53 -25.46 -2.19
N LEU A 167 1.71 -25.02 -1.73
CA LEU A 167 2.72 -25.89 -1.10
C LEU A 167 2.26 -26.52 0.23
N LYS A 168 1.03 -26.22 0.67
CA LYS A 168 0.33 -26.96 1.71
C LYS A 168 -0.67 -27.93 1.08
N LYS A 169 -0.14 -29.03 0.54
CA LYS A 169 -0.80 -30.33 0.66
C LYS A 169 -0.04 -31.11 1.73
#